data_AF-A0A8H3A9V4-F1
#
_entry.id   AF-A0A8H3A9V4-F1
#
_cell.length_a   1.000
_cell.length_b   1.000
_cell.length_c   1.000
_cell.angle_alpha   90.00
_cell.angle_beta   90.00
_cell.angle_gamma   90.00
#
_symmetry.space_group_name_H-M   'P 1'
#
loop_
_entity.id
_entity.type
_entity.pdbx_description
1 polymer ?
#
loop_
_entity_poly.entity_id
_entity_poly.type
_entity_poly.pdbx_seq_one_letter_code
_entity_poly.pdbx_strand_id
1 'polypeptide(L)'
;VPEPDVNQLTTIFTSLVFLAATQDIAVDGWALTLLSKENLSYASTAQTIGLNTGYFLSFTVFLAFNSTDFANKYFRSVPSEIPLLSLGAYLQFWGFACYAVTLGLLIFKKEDPVAADDPDLNLKKVYEIMWSICKLKHVQSICIIHLVAKIGFQANDAVTSLKLVEKGLSKEDLALAVLIDFPAQIIGGWYAASWSRGSRPLRPWLWAFWVRLGFAAGAMALVYFFPNIKPVPSSYFWGIVAFTVLSSFSSTVQFVGVSAFHTQISDPLIGGTYMTLLNTVSNLGGTWPRYFVLKGVDMFSEATCHVEQEGSEILMKATECVSEHGKATCTDLGGTCVTERDGYYIVSWICIGLGASILVFYIWPTAKRLQALKRSQWRVNTSI
;
A
#
# COMPACT_ATOMS: atom_id res chain seq x y z
N VAL A 1 3.19 -7.56 29.18
CA VAL A 1 2.32 -7.97 28.04
C VAL A 1 2.90 -9.25 27.46
N PRO A 2 2.13 -10.33 27.25
CA PRO A 2 2.67 -11.54 26.62
C PRO A 2 3.17 -11.20 25.22
N GLU A 3 4.38 -11.64 24.88
CA GLU A 3 4.93 -11.42 23.55
C GLU A 3 4.02 -12.06 22.49
N PRO A 4 3.68 -11.34 21.42
CA PRO A 4 2.91 -11.92 20.33
C PRO A 4 3.71 -13.06 19.69
N ASP A 5 3.09 -14.21 19.46
CA ASP A 5 3.74 -15.33 18.77
C ASP A 5 3.98 -14.97 17.30
N VAL A 6 5.17 -14.46 17.03
CA VAL A 6 5.60 -14.01 15.71
C VAL A 6 5.56 -15.16 14.69
N ASN A 7 5.86 -16.40 15.11
CA ASN A 7 5.85 -17.56 14.21
C ASN A 7 4.43 -17.93 13.81
N GLN A 8 3.50 -17.92 14.76
CA GLN A 8 2.08 -18.18 14.49
C GLN A 8 1.51 -17.09 13.57
N LEU A 9 1.73 -15.81 13.88
CA LEU A 9 1.27 -14.70 13.05
C LEU A 9 1.87 -14.78 11.64
N THR A 10 3.17 -15.04 11.53
CA THR A 10 3.85 -15.18 10.23
C THR A 10 3.23 -16.31 9.41
N THR A 11 2.95 -17.46 10.03
CA THR A 11 2.34 -18.61 9.33
C THR A 11 0.94 -18.28 8.85
N ILE A 12 0.11 -17.68 9.70
CA ILE A 12 -1.27 -17.30 9.36
C ILE A 12 -1.28 -16.26 8.24
N PHE A 13 -0.54 -15.16 8.37
CA PHE A 13 -0.51 -14.10 7.37
C PHE A 13 0.13 -14.54 6.07
N THR A 14 1.19 -15.36 6.10
CA THR A 14 1.78 -15.92 4.88
C THR A 14 0.77 -16.79 4.14
N SER A 15 0.05 -17.66 4.86
CA SER A 15 -0.97 -18.53 4.26
C SER A 15 -2.11 -17.71 3.66
N LEU A 16 -2.61 -16.71 4.39
CA LEU A 16 -3.67 -15.82 3.94
C LEU A 16 -3.25 -15.04 2.70
N VAL A 17 -2.06 -14.42 2.72
CA VAL A 17 -1.54 -13.63 1.58
C VAL A 17 -1.29 -14.52 0.37
N PHE A 18 -0.78 -15.74 0.55
CA PHE A 18 -0.58 -16.70 -0.54
C PHE A 18 -1.89 -17.06 -1.24
N LEU A 19 -2.95 -17.35 -0.47
CA LEU A 19 -4.27 -17.66 -1.00
C LEU A 19 -4.91 -16.44 -1.68
N ALA A 20 -4.84 -15.26 -1.05
CA ALA A 20 -5.36 -14.01 -1.61
C ALA A 20 -4.64 -13.62 -2.91
N ALA A 21 -3.32 -13.79 -2.99
CA ALA A 21 -2.56 -13.54 -4.22
C ALA A 21 -2.98 -14.47 -5.35
N THR A 22 -3.28 -15.74 -5.05
CA THR A 22 -3.79 -16.70 -6.05
C THR A 22 -5.15 -16.25 -6.60
N GLN A 23 -6.02 -15.74 -5.72
CA GLN A 23 -7.32 -15.19 -6.13
C GLN A 23 -7.17 -13.93 -6.98
N ASP A 24 -6.30 -13.00 -6.61
CA ASP A 24 -6.05 -11.75 -7.34
C ASP A 24 -5.59 -12.03 -8.78
N ILE A 25 -4.67 -12.99 -8.97
CA ILE A 25 -4.21 -13.45 -10.29
C ILE A 25 -5.36 -14.00 -11.14
N ALA A 26 -6.23 -14.83 -10.53
CA ALA A 26 -7.36 -15.42 -11.23
C ALA A 26 -8.38 -14.36 -11.66
N VAL A 27 -8.68 -13.40 -10.78
CA VAL A 27 -9.62 -12.30 -11.07
C VAL A 27 -9.06 -11.33 -12.11
N ASP A 28 -7.76 -11.00 -12.05
CA ASP A 28 -7.08 -10.17 -13.06
C ASP A 28 -7.13 -10.83 -14.46
N GLY A 29 -6.89 -12.14 -14.52
CA GLY A 29 -7.01 -12.91 -15.75
C GLY A 29 -8.44 -12.93 -16.29
N TRP A 30 -9.42 -13.13 -15.41
CA TRP A 30 -10.83 -13.16 -15.78
C TRP A 30 -11.36 -11.80 -16.24
N ALA A 31 -10.86 -10.70 -15.68
CA ALA A 31 -11.23 -9.35 -16.10
C ALA A 31 -10.85 -9.05 -17.57
N LEU A 32 -9.79 -9.68 -18.09
CA LEU A 32 -9.39 -9.53 -19.50
C LEU A 32 -10.37 -10.18 -20.48
N THR A 33 -11.07 -11.23 -20.07
CA THR A 33 -12.05 -11.94 -20.91
C THR A 33 -13.47 -11.44 -20.69
N LEU A 34 -13.78 -10.95 -19.47
CA LEU A 34 -15.11 -10.44 -19.11
C LEU A 34 -15.41 -9.05 -19.71
N LEU A 35 -14.42 -8.17 -19.81
CA LEU A 35 -14.61 -6.80 -20.27
C LEU A 35 -14.37 -6.67 -21.78
N SER A 36 -15.19 -5.85 -22.44
CA SER A 36 -14.97 -5.51 -23.86
C SER A 36 -13.63 -4.80 -24.06
N LYS A 37 -13.02 -4.94 -25.24
CA LYS A 37 -11.69 -4.38 -25.56
C LYS A 37 -11.57 -2.87 -25.27
N GLU A 38 -12.65 -2.14 -25.45
CA GLU A 38 -12.72 -0.69 -25.19
C GLU A 38 -12.73 -0.35 -23.70
N ASN A 39 -13.21 -1.28 -22.86
CA ASN A 39 -13.40 -1.11 -21.43
C ASN A 39 -12.34 -1.81 -20.58
N LEU A 40 -11.37 -2.50 -21.18
CA LEU A 40 -10.28 -3.19 -20.45
C LEU A 40 -9.53 -2.28 -19.48
N SER A 41 -9.41 -0.97 -19.78
CA SER A 41 -8.77 -0.02 -18.85
C SER A 41 -9.52 0.12 -17.52
N TYR A 42 -10.83 -0.13 -17.48
CA TYR A 42 -11.64 -0.06 -16.26
C TYR A 42 -11.47 -1.27 -15.34
N ALA A 43 -10.83 -2.36 -15.79
CA ALA A 43 -10.47 -3.49 -14.91
C ALA A 43 -9.69 -2.99 -13.68
N SER A 44 -8.64 -2.19 -13.94
CA SER A 44 -7.83 -1.56 -12.89
C SER A 44 -8.64 -0.62 -11.98
N THR A 45 -9.66 0.06 -12.53
CA THR A 45 -10.57 0.91 -11.75
C THR A 45 -11.44 0.06 -10.82
N ALA A 46 -12.00 -1.04 -11.31
CA ALA A 46 -12.80 -1.96 -10.49
C ALA A 46 -11.97 -2.57 -9.35
N GLN A 47 -10.73 -3.01 -9.64
CA GLN A 47 -9.79 -3.50 -8.62
C GLN A 47 -9.48 -2.43 -7.57
N THR A 48 -9.19 -1.20 -8.00
CA THR A 48 -8.92 -0.07 -7.11
C THR A 48 -10.12 0.22 -6.20
N ILE A 49 -11.34 0.28 -6.75
CA ILE A 49 -12.56 0.51 -5.97
C ILE A 49 -12.78 -0.63 -4.97
N GLY A 50 -12.61 -1.89 -5.39
CA GLY A 50 -12.78 -3.06 -4.54
C GLY A 50 -11.79 -3.08 -3.37
N LEU A 51 -10.49 -2.90 -3.64
CA LEU A 51 -9.45 -2.86 -2.61
C LEU A 51 -9.66 -1.71 -1.63
N ASN A 52 -9.98 -0.51 -2.12
CA ASN A 52 -10.23 0.65 -1.26
C ASN A 52 -11.50 0.48 -0.44
N THR A 53 -12.54 -0.15 -0.99
CA THR A 53 -13.79 -0.43 -0.26
C THR A 53 -13.53 -1.44 0.85
N GLY A 54 -12.79 -2.52 0.55
CA GLY A 54 -12.36 -3.51 1.53
C GLY A 54 -11.52 -2.89 2.64
N TYR A 55 -10.50 -2.11 2.29
CA TYR A 55 -9.66 -1.39 3.26
C TYR A 55 -10.49 -0.44 4.13
N PHE A 56 -11.39 0.33 3.53
CA PHE A 56 -12.27 1.24 4.25
C PHE A 56 -13.18 0.49 5.25
N LEU A 57 -13.83 -0.60 4.81
CA LEU A 57 -14.68 -1.43 5.66
C LEU A 57 -13.89 -2.11 6.79
N SER A 58 -12.69 -2.62 6.51
CA SER A 58 -11.86 -3.38 7.46
C SER A 58 -11.01 -2.53 8.38
N PHE A 59 -10.70 -1.29 8.00
CA PHE A 59 -9.94 -0.37 8.83
C PHE A 59 -10.86 0.63 9.51
N THR A 60 -11.60 1.44 8.75
CA THR A 60 -12.35 2.58 9.31
C THR A 60 -13.64 2.15 9.99
N VAL A 61 -14.49 1.44 9.25
CA VAL A 61 -15.79 1.00 9.78
C VAL A 61 -15.56 0.02 10.91
N PHE A 62 -14.74 -1.00 10.70
CA PHE A 62 -14.42 -1.96 11.76
C PHE A 62 -13.86 -1.27 13.02
N LEU A 63 -12.87 -0.38 12.92
CA LEU A 63 -12.28 0.26 14.10
C LEU A 63 -13.30 1.12 14.87
N ALA A 64 -14.21 1.80 14.17
CA ALA A 64 -15.28 2.54 14.82
C ALA A 64 -16.21 1.62 15.63
N PHE A 65 -16.65 0.49 15.05
CA PHE A 65 -17.50 -0.48 15.75
C PHE A 65 -16.74 -1.33 16.79
N ASN A 66 -15.41 -1.40 16.67
CA ASN A 66 -14.55 -2.05 17.66
C ASN A 66 -14.18 -1.11 18.83
N SER A 67 -14.31 0.21 18.68
CA SER A 67 -14.12 1.17 19.77
C SER A 67 -15.30 1.13 20.75
N THR A 68 -14.99 0.84 22.02
CA THR A 68 -15.95 0.87 23.12
C THR A 68 -16.46 2.28 23.39
N ASP A 69 -15.60 3.28 23.21
CA ASP A 69 -15.95 4.69 23.44
C ASP A 69 -16.95 5.17 22.39
N PHE A 70 -16.71 4.83 21.12
CA PHE A 70 -17.66 5.10 20.04
C PHE A 70 -19.00 4.40 20.28
N ALA A 71 -18.97 3.13 20.67
CA ALA A 71 -20.17 2.37 21.00
C ALA A 71 -20.97 2.97 22.17
N ASN A 72 -20.28 3.34 23.25
CA ASN A 72 -20.90 3.91 24.45
C ASN A 72 -21.47 5.31 24.20
N LYS A 73 -20.83 6.08 23.31
CA LYS A 73 -21.29 7.43 22.97
C LYS A 73 -22.48 7.46 22.02
N TYR A 74 -22.51 6.58 21.02
CA TYR A 74 -23.48 6.67 19.92
C TYR A 74 -24.53 5.55 19.87
N PHE A 75 -24.28 4.39 20.48
CA PHE A 75 -25.15 3.22 20.34
C PHE A 75 -25.74 2.70 21.66
N ARG A 76 -25.08 2.93 22.80
CA ARG A 76 -25.51 2.38 24.08
C ARG A 76 -26.04 3.46 25.02
N SER A 77 -27.13 3.11 25.71
CA SER A 77 -27.64 3.92 26.82
C SER A 77 -26.92 3.65 28.14
N VAL A 78 -26.29 2.47 28.28
CA VAL A 78 -25.51 2.06 29.46
C VAL A 78 -24.08 1.72 29.01
N PRO A 79 -23.04 2.35 29.58
CA PRO A 79 -21.65 2.09 29.22
C PRO A 79 -21.25 0.62 29.44
N SER A 80 -20.49 0.07 28.49
CA SER A 80 -19.93 -1.28 28.57
C SER A 80 -18.55 -1.32 27.92
N GLU A 81 -17.67 -2.17 28.43
CA GLU A 81 -16.30 -2.37 27.93
C GLU A 81 -16.21 -3.39 26.78
N ILE A 82 -17.32 -4.01 26.38
CA ILE A 82 -17.33 -4.95 25.26
C ILE A 82 -17.47 -4.14 23.97
N PRO A 83 -16.71 -4.37 22.89
CA PRO A 83 -16.93 -3.69 21.61
C PRO A 83 -18.27 -4.09 20.96
N LEU A 84 -18.83 -3.29 20.06
CA LEU A 84 -20.02 -3.71 19.28
C LEU A 84 -19.68 -4.83 18.30
N LEU A 85 -18.49 -4.76 17.71
CA LEU A 85 -17.99 -5.73 16.76
C LEU A 85 -16.59 -6.18 17.17
N SER A 86 -16.45 -7.44 17.58
CA SER A 86 -15.13 -8.02 17.89
C SER A 86 -14.40 -8.41 16.61
N LEU A 87 -13.06 -8.42 16.66
CA LEU A 87 -12.23 -8.86 15.53
C LEU A 87 -12.58 -10.30 15.09
N GLY A 88 -12.80 -11.20 16.05
CA GLY A 88 -13.15 -12.59 15.76
C GLY A 88 -14.47 -12.72 14.99
N ALA A 89 -15.52 -12.01 15.44
CA ALA A 89 -16.81 -12.00 14.75
C ALA A 89 -16.70 -11.39 13.34
N TYR A 90 -15.92 -10.32 13.18
CA TYR A 90 -15.67 -9.70 11.89
C TYR A 90 -15.00 -10.64 10.90
N LEU A 91 -13.94 -11.34 11.34
CA LEU A 91 -13.22 -12.30 10.50
C LEU A 91 -14.10 -13.51 10.13
N GLN A 92 -14.92 -14.02 11.06
CA GLN A 92 -15.87 -15.10 10.77
C GLN A 92 -16.92 -14.70 9.73
N PHE A 93 -17.47 -13.48 9.84
CA PHE A 93 -18.42 -12.94 8.87
C PHE A 93 -17.82 -12.87 7.46
N TRP A 94 -16.63 -12.28 7.31
CA TRP A 94 -15.98 -12.20 6.00
C TRP A 94 -15.53 -13.56 5.47
N GLY A 95 -15.12 -14.48 6.36
CA GLY A 95 -14.89 -15.87 5.98
C GLY A 95 -16.12 -16.51 5.34
N PHE A 96 -17.29 -16.38 5.98
CA PHE A 96 -18.55 -16.86 5.42
C PHE A 96 -18.91 -16.15 4.10
N ALA A 97 -18.76 -14.82 4.02
CA ALA A 97 -19.03 -14.07 2.81
C ALA A 97 -18.15 -14.52 1.63
N CYS A 98 -16.85 -14.76 1.86
CA CYS A 98 -15.93 -15.31 0.86
C CYS A 98 -16.39 -16.68 0.36
N TYR A 99 -16.80 -17.58 1.25
CA TYR A 99 -17.34 -18.89 0.85
C TYR A 99 -18.66 -18.77 0.07
N ALA A 100 -19.57 -17.88 0.49
CA ALA A 100 -20.84 -17.65 -0.19
C ALA A 100 -20.63 -17.13 -1.63
N VAL A 101 -19.72 -16.16 -1.82
CA VAL A 101 -19.35 -15.67 -3.16
C VAL A 101 -18.73 -16.78 -4.00
N THR A 102 -17.80 -17.55 -3.42
CA THR A 102 -17.14 -18.67 -4.13
C THR A 102 -18.16 -19.71 -4.59
N LEU A 103 -19.09 -20.09 -3.72
CA LEU A 103 -20.16 -21.04 -4.05
C LEU A 103 -21.11 -20.46 -5.11
N GLY A 104 -21.44 -19.18 -5.02
CA GLY A 104 -22.23 -18.48 -6.03
C GLY A 104 -21.55 -18.51 -7.40
N LEU A 105 -20.25 -18.22 -7.47
CA LEU A 105 -19.49 -18.31 -8.72
C LEU A 105 -19.50 -19.73 -9.28
N LEU A 106 -19.28 -20.75 -8.44
CA LEU A 106 -19.27 -22.16 -8.84
C LEU A 106 -20.62 -22.62 -9.42
N ILE A 107 -21.73 -22.13 -8.89
CA ILE A 107 -23.08 -22.54 -9.33
C ILE A 107 -23.55 -21.73 -10.54
N PHE A 108 -23.32 -20.42 -10.55
CA PHE A 108 -23.94 -19.51 -11.53
C PHE A 108 -23.05 -19.18 -12.72
N LYS A 109 -21.72 -19.14 -12.56
CA LYS A 109 -20.82 -18.82 -13.68
C LYS A 109 -20.52 -20.08 -14.47
N LYS A 110 -20.91 -20.07 -15.75
CA LYS A 110 -20.51 -21.07 -16.74
C LYS A 110 -19.38 -20.50 -17.58
N GLU A 111 -18.38 -21.34 -17.85
CA GLU A 111 -17.29 -21.04 -18.77
C GLU A 111 -17.80 -21.06 -20.21
N ASP A 112 -17.30 -20.13 -21.00
CA ASP A 112 -17.57 -20.10 -22.45
C ASP A 112 -16.81 -21.26 -23.12
N PRO A 113 -17.38 -21.87 -24.17
CA PRO A 113 -16.69 -22.92 -24.89
C PRO A 113 -15.41 -22.37 -25.52
N VAL A 114 -14.32 -23.15 -25.45
CA VAL A 114 -13.04 -22.80 -26.08
C VAL A 114 -13.26 -22.60 -27.57
N ALA A 115 -12.86 -21.44 -28.09
CA ALA A 115 -13.02 -21.13 -29.50
C ALA A 115 -12.08 -22.00 -30.35
N ALA A 116 -12.47 -22.36 -31.56
CA ALA A 116 -11.65 -23.24 -32.41
C ALA A 116 -10.31 -22.61 -32.85
N ASP A 117 -10.18 -21.29 -32.72
CA ASP A 117 -8.97 -20.50 -32.99
C ASP A 117 -8.11 -20.23 -31.74
N ASP A 118 -8.54 -20.67 -30.55
CA ASP A 118 -7.73 -20.54 -29.35
C ASP A 118 -6.49 -21.46 -29.46
N PRO A 119 -5.28 -20.92 -29.28
CA PRO A 119 -4.07 -21.70 -29.40
C PRO A 119 -4.00 -22.74 -28.30
N ASP A 120 -3.73 -24.00 -28.68
CA ASP A 120 -3.55 -25.11 -27.74
C ASP A 120 -2.22 -24.93 -26.96
N LEU A 121 -2.33 -24.18 -25.87
CA LEU A 121 -1.26 -23.79 -24.96
C LEU A 121 -1.11 -24.84 -23.86
N ASN A 122 -0.17 -25.76 -24.05
CA ASN A 122 0.26 -26.64 -22.97
C ASN A 122 1.12 -25.86 -21.94
N LEU A 123 1.09 -26.26 -20.67
CA LEU A 123 1.80 -25.64 -19.54
C LEU A 123 3.28 -25.35 -19.85
N LYS A 124 3.97 -26.30 -20.49
CA LYS A 124 5.37 -26.15 -20.90
C LYS A 124 5.56 -24.95 -21.84
N LYS A 125 4.69 -24.79 -22.85
CA LYS A 125 4.75 -23.67 -23.79
C LYS A 125 4.54 -22.33 -23.06
N VAL A 126 3.62 -22.28 -22.09
CA VAL A 126 3.38 -21.06 -21.29
C VAL A 126 4.65 -20.64 -20.55
N TYR A 127 5.35 -21.57 -19.89
CA TYR A 127 6.62 -21.29 -19.22
C TYR A 127 7.72 -20.85 -20.22
N GLU A 128 7.81 -21.46 -21.40
CA GLU A 128 8.77 -21.08 -22.44
C GLU A 128 8.52 -19.67 -22.99
N ILE A 129 7.26 -19.30 -23.20
CA ILE A 129 6.88 -17.95 -23.64
C ILE A 129 7.20 -16.94 -22.54
N MET A 130 6.85 -17.23 -21.28
CA MET A 130 7.17 -16.34 -20.15
C MET A 130 8.67 -16.15 -19.95
N TRP A 131 9.45 -17.21 -20.08
CA TRP A 131 10.91 -17.13 -20.06
C TRP A 131 11.45 -16.24 -21.18
N SER A 132 10.84 -16.30 -22.36
CA SER A 132 11.18 -15.45 -23.50
C SER A 132 10.82 -13.99 -23.27
N ILE A 133 9.67 -13.70 -22.65
CA ILE A 133 9.26 -12.35 -22.23
C ILE A 133 10.26 -11.76 -21.24
N CYS A 134 10.67 -12.53 -20.23
CA CYS A 134 11.66 -12.10 -19.24
C CYS A 134 13.04 -11.76 -19.86
N LYS A 135 13.35 -12.27 -21.06
CA LYS A 135 14.57 -11.93 -21.81
C LYS A 135 14.47 -10.63 -22.60
N LEU A 136 13.27 -10.09 -22.80
CA LEU A 136 13.09 -8.83 -23.51
C LEU A 136 13.69 -7.68 -22.69
N LYS A 137 14.65 -6.95 -23.28
CA LYS A 137 15.35 -5.85 -22.59
C LYS A 137 14.40 -4.76 -22.07
N HIS A 138 13.29 -4.54 -22.76
CA HIS A 138 12.27 -3.56 -22.37
C HIS A 138 11.48 -4.01 -21.14
N VAL A 139 11.20 -5.32 -21.03
CA VAL A 139 10.56 -5.94 -19.86
C VAL A 139 11.48 -5.88 -18.66
N GLN A 140 12.75 -6.24 -18.82
CA GLN A 140 13.75 -6.11 -17.76
C GLN A 140 13.88 -4.65 -17.29
N SER A 141 13.87 -3.69 -18.22
CA SER A 141 13.95 -2.26 -17.89
C SER A 141 12.76 -1.80 -17.03
N ILE A 142 11.53 -2.21 -17.37
CA ILE A 142 10.35 -1.86 -16.56
C ILE A 142 10.35 -2.58 -15.20
N CYS A 143 10.79 -3.84 -15.15
CA CYS A 143 10.94 -4.55 -13.88
C CYS A 143 11.92 -3.84 -12.95
N ILE A 144 13.06 -3.36 -13.46
CA ILE A 144 14.02 -2.58 -12.67
C ILE A 144 13.39 -1.27 -12.20
N ILE A 145 12.68 -0.54 -13.08
CA ILE A 145 11.94 0.68 -12.68
C ILE A 145 11.03 0.38 -11.49
N HIS A 146 10.24 -0.70 -11.56
CA HIS A 146 9.30 -1.07 -10.52
C HIS A 146 9.94 -1.42 -9.18
N LEU A 147 11.10 -2.09 -9.21
CA LEU A 147 11.83 -2.42 -7.99
C LEU A 147 12.36 -1.20 -7.25
N VAL A 148 12.71 -0.11 -7.95
CA VAL A 148 13.34 1.07 -7.35
C VAL A 148 12.42 2.28 -7.22
N ALA A 149 11.31 2.32 -7.95
CA ALA A 149 10.42 3.48 -8.03
C ALA A 149 9.84 3.89 -6.67
N LYS A 150 9.61 2.93 -5.76
CA LYS A 150 8.93 3.21 -4.49
C LYS A 150 9.85 3.64 -3.34
N ILE A 151 11.17 3.53 -3.52
CA ILE A 151 12.16 3.93 -2.50
C ILE A 151 11.97 5.39 -2.07
N GLY A 152 11.64 6.27 -3.03
CA GLY A 152 11.51 7.72 -2.81
C GLY A 152 10.52 8.13 -1.72
N PHE A 153 9.46 7.34 -1.56
CA PHE A 153 8.35 7.61 -0.66
C PHE A 153 8.18 6.49 0.38
N GLN A 154 9.19 5.62 0.55
CA GLN A 154 9.07 4.49 1.46
C GLN A 154 8.99 4.91 2.93
N ALA A 155 9.82 5.87 3.36
CA ALA A 155 9.73 6.44 4.72
C ALA A 155 8.37 7.13 4.93
N ASN A 156 7.94 7.85 3.89
CA ASN A 156 6.57 8.23 3.55
C ASN A 156 5.50 7.26 4.08
N ASP A 157 5.38 6.19 3.32
CA ASP A 157 4.29 5.23 3.37
C ASP A 157 4.40 4.26 4.56
N ALA A 158 5.62 4.02 5.08
CA ALA A 158 5.87 3.03 6.12
C ALA A 158 5.91 3.60 7.55
N VAL A 159 6.30 4.87 7.72
CA VAL A 159 6.70 5.42 9.04
C VAL A 159 5.88 6.64 9.47
N THR A 160 5.44 7.50 8.53
CA THR A 160 4.77 8.78 8.89
C THR A 160 3.53 8.58 9.75
N SER A 161 2.66 7.61 9.43
CA SER A 161 1.44 7.37 10.21
C SER A 161 1.75 6.93 11.64
N LEU A 162 2.79 6.11 11.83
CA LEU A 162 3.28 5.71 13.15
C LEU A 162 3.76 6.94 13.93
N LYS A 163 4.54 7.82 13.30
CA LYS A 163 5.07 9.04 13.92
C LYS A 163 3.98 10.04 14.31
N LEU A 164 2.91 10.17 13.52
CA LEU A 164 1.76 10.99 13.88
C LEU A 164 1.03 10.44 15.11
N VAL A 165 0.88 9.11 15.21
CA VAL A 165 0.30 8.45 16.39
C VAL A 165 1.19 8.64 17.61
N GLU A 166 2.50 8.45 17.49
CA GLU A 166 3.47 8.69 18.58
C GLU A 166 3.40 10.13 19.11
N LYS A 167 3.16 11.12 18.24
CA LYS A 167 3.01 12.53 18.63
C LYS A 167 1.64 12.89 19.21
N GLY A 168 0.70 11.95 19.22
CA GLY A 168 -0.59 12.11 19.88
C GLY A 168 -1.79 12.31 18.96
N LEU A 169 -1.67 12.04 17.67
CA LEU A 169 -2.84 11.89 16.80
C LEU A 169 -3.60 10.63 17.18
N SER A 170 -4.90 10.72 17.45
CA SER A 170 -5.68 9.55 17.85
C SER A 170 -5.87 8.58 16.66
N LYS A 171 -6.06 7.30 16.95
CA LYS A 171 -6.38 6.31 15.90
C LYS A 171 -7.74 6.59 15.25
N GLU A 172 -8.65 7.21 15.98
CA GLU A 172 -9.98 7.60 15.51
C GLU A 172 -9.88 8.76 14.50
N ASP A 173 -9.02 9.73 14.77
CA ASP A 173 -8.71 10.85 13.87
C ASP A 173 -8.11 10.36 12.54
N LEU A 174 -7.24 9.36 12.58
CA LEU A 174 -6.73 8.69 11.38
C LEU A 174 -7.83 7.97 10.60
N ALA A 175 -8.74 7.30 11.31
CA ALA A 175 -9.88 6.64 10.67
C ALA A 175 -10.81 7.65 9.99
N LEU A 176 -11.03 8.82 10.59
CA LEU A 176 -11.80 9.90 9.97
C LEU A 176 -11.12 10.44 8.70
N ALA A 177 -9.80 10.58 8.69
CA ALA A 177 -9.06 10.98 7.49
C ALA A 177 -9.28 9.97 6.35
N VAL A 178 -9.22 8.67 6.64
CA VAL A 178 -9.47 7.59 5.68
C VAL A 178 -10.92 7.60 5.18
N LEU A 179 -11.90 7.89 6.04
CA LEU A 179 -13.31 8.01 5.65
C LEU A 179 -13.51 9.08 4.57
N ILE A 180 -12.87 10.24 4.71
CA ILE A 180 -12.97 11.36 3.77
C ILE A 180 -12.17 11.07 2.49
N ASP A 181 -11.06 10.36 2.63
CA ASP A 181 -10.20 9.96 1.52
C ASP A 181 -10.89 8.99 0.56
N PHE A 182 -11.71 8.07 1.08
CA PHE A 182 -12.32 7.02 0.26
C PHE A 182 -13.13 7.53 -0.96
N PRO A 183 -14.08 8.48 -0.83
CA PRO A 183 -14.76 9.07 -2.00
C PRO A 183 -13.80 9.79 -2.95
N ALA A 184 -12.80 10.50 -2.43
CA ALA A 184 -11.81 11.21 -3.23
C ALA A 184 -10.95 10.25 -4.06
N GLN A 185 -10.61 9.09 -3.50
CA GLN A 185 -9.88 8.03 -4.21
C GLN A 185 -10.70 7.42 -5.35
N ILE A 186 -12.02 7.21 -5.18
CA ILE A 186 -12.88 6.69 -6.26
C ILE A 186 -12.91 7.68 -7.43
N ILE A 187 -13.15 8.96 -7.15
CA ILE A 187 -13.19 10.01 -8.17
C ILE A 187 -11.81 10.15 -8.84
N GLY A 188 -10.75 10.12 -8.03
CA GLY A 188 -9.37 10.20 -8.50
C GLY A 188 -8.95 9.02 -9.36
N GLY A 189 -9.36 7.80 -9.01
CA GLY A 189 -9.10 6.61 -9.80
C GLY A 189 -9.77 6.67 -11.17
N TRP A 190 -11.04 7.12 -11.22
CA TRP A 190 -11.76 7.33 -12.47
C TRP A 190 -11.09 8.40 -13.35
N TYR A 191 -10.73 9.55 -12.77
CA TYR A 191 -10.04 10.63 -13.47
C TYR A 191 -8.66 10.17 -13.98
N ALA A 192 -7.86 9.51 -13.14
CA ALA A 192 -6.55 8.97 -13.51
C ALA A 192 -6.64 7.96 -14.66
N ALA A 193 -7.66 7.09 -14.65
CA ALA A 193 -7.90 6.14 -15.73
C ALA A 193 -8.21 6.87 -17.04
N SER A 194 -9.00 7.94 -17.00
CA SER A 194 -9.26 8.79 -18.19
C SER A 194 -7.99 9.48 -18.71
N TRP A 195 -7.14 9.98 -17.81
CA TRP A 195 -5.88 10.65 -18.16
C TRP A 195 -4.83 9.70 -18.74
N SER A 196 -4.93 8.41 -18.39
CA SER A 196 -4.02 7.36 -18.86
C SER A 196 -4.41 6.79 -20.24
N ARG A 197 -5.51 7.26 -20.85
CA ARG A 197 -5.91 6.88 -22.21
C ARG A 197 -5.09 7.64 -23.26
N GLY A 198 -4.65 6.93 -24.30
CA GLY A 198 -4.01 7.52 -25.48
C GLY A 198 -2.52 7.19 -25.62
N SER A 199 -1.78 8.05 -26.30
CA SER A 199 -0.42 7.77 -26.79
C SER A 199 0.69 7.87 -25.75
N ARG A 200 0.40 8.31 -24.51
CA ARG A 200 1.40 8.55 -23.46
C ARG A 200 0.92 8.09 -22.07
N PRO A 201 0.66 6.78 -21.87
CA PRO A 201 0.05 6.23 -20.65
C PRO A 201 0.90 6.40 -19.37
N LEU A 202 2.23 6.55 -19.48
CA LEU A 202 3.12 6.73 -18.31
C LEU A 202 3.28 8.19 -17.86
N ARG A 203 2.71 9.17 -18.58
CA ARG A 203 2.80 10.59 -18.18
C ARG A 203 2.15 10.90 -16.83
N PRO A 204 0.91 10.45 -16.56
CA PRO A 204 0.29 10.65 -15.25
C PRO A 204 1.15 10.07 -14.13
N TRP A 205 1.71 8.87 -14.35
CA TRP A 205 2.60 8.19 -13.41
C TRP A 205 3.86 8.99 -13.08
N LEU A 206 4.52 9.58 -14.08
CA LEU A 206 5.73 10.39 -13.89
C LEU A 206 5.46 11.71 -13.15
N TRP A 207 4.34 12.37 -13.42
CA TRP A 207 3.97 13.60 -12.71
C TRP A 207 3.53 13.32 -11.28
N ALA A 208 2.75 12.26 -11.07
CA ALA A 208 2.38 11.79 -9.74
C ALA A 208 3.61 11.46 -8.90
N PHE A 209 4.69 10.93 -9.51
CA PHE A 209 5.95 10.67 -8.82
C PHE A 209 6.53 11.95 -8.19
N TRP A 210 6.65 13.05 -8.96
CA TRP A 210 7.14 14.33 -8.43
C TRP A 210 6.27 14.86 -7.30
N VAL A 211 4.95 14.79 -7.49
CA VAL A 211 3.98 15.22 -6.48
C VAL A 211 4.13 14.41 -5.19
N ARG A 212 4.33 13.09 -5.30
CA ARG A 212 4.57 12.21 -4.14
C ARG A 212 5.88 12.49 -3.41
N LEU A 213 6.96 12.83 -4.12
CA LEU A 213 8.20 13.28 -3.47
C LEU A 213 7.96 14.58 -2.70
N GLY A 214 7.17 15.51 -3.26
CA GLY A 214 6.75 16.72 -2.57
C GLY A 214 5.92 16.43 -1.32
N PHE A 215 4.95 15.50 -1.40
CA PHE A 215 4.19 15.05 -0.23
C PHE A 215 5.06 14.30 0.78
N ALA A 216 6.07 13.55 0.38
CA ALA A 216 6.99 12.93 1.34
C ALA A 216 7.76 14.00 2.15
N ALA A 217 8.20 15.08 1.50
CA ALA A 217 8.82 16.21 2.20
C ALA A 217 7.82 16.98 3.07
N GLY A 218 6.60 17.21 2.57
CA GLY A 218 5.53 17.87 3.32
C GLY A 218 5.09 17.08 4.56
N ALA A 219 5.06 15.74 4.46
CA ALA A 219 4.72 14.87 5.57
C ALA A 219 5.76 14.95 6.68
N MET A 220 7.04 15.02 6.30
CA MET A 220 8.14 15.26 7.23
C MET A 220 7.96 16.59 7.96
N ALA A 221 7.57 17.66 7.25
CA ALA A 221 7.26 18.95 7.85
C ALA A 221 6.06 18.88 8.80
N LEU A 222 5.00 18.15 8.44
CA LEU A 222 3.84 17.93 9.33
C LEU A 222 4.20 17.17 10.62
N VAL A 223 5.12 16.22 10.56
CA VAL A 223 5.59 15.53 11.78
C VAL A 223 6.47 16.47 12.61
N TYR A 224 7.29 17.30 11.97
CA TYR A 224 8.16 18.27 12.65
C TYR A 224 7.38 19.38 13.37
N PHE A 225 6.44 20.02 12.68
CA PHE A 225 5.62 21.12 13.21
C PHE A 225 4.40 20.66 13.99
N PHE A 226 4.33 19.39 14.37
CA PHE A 226 3.21 18.87 15.13
C PHE A 226 3.09 19.62 16.48
N PRO A 227 1.90 20.15 16.81
CA PRO A 227 1.74 20.98 17.99
C PRO A 227 1.90 20.18 19.28
N ASN A 228 2.67 20.72 20.23
CA ASN A 228 2.85 20.13 21.56
C ASN A 228 1.63 20.34 22.49
N ILE A 229 0.59 21.03 22.01
CA ILE A 229 -0.62 21.35 22.76
C ILE A 229 -1.62 20.21 22.60
N LYS A 230 -2.13 19.68 23.73
CA LYS A 230 -3.17 18.65 23.76
C LYS A 230 -4.48 19.26 24.30
N PRO A 231 -5.64 19.01 23.65
CA PRO A 231 -5.84 18.25 22.41
C PRO A 231 -5.30 18.99 21.16
N VAL A 232 -5.08 18.24 20.08
CA VAL A 232 -4.58 18.79 18.80
C VAL A 232 -5.54 19.89 18.30
N PRO A 233 -5.03 21.08 17.93
CA PRO A 233 -5.86 22.14 17.37
C PRO A 233 -6.64 21.68 16.14
N SER A 234 -7.94 22.00 16.07
CA SER A 234 -8.81 21.57 14.97
C SER A 234 -8.33 22.01 13.59
N SER A 235 -7.70 23.19 13.48
CA SER A 235 -7.12 23.67 12.23
C SER A 235 -5.96 22.78 11.74
N TYR A 236 -5.10 22.35 12.66
CA TYR A 236 -3.99 21.44 12.36
C TYR A 236 -4.52 20.07 11.95
N PHE A 237 -5.51 19.56 12.69
CA PHE A 237 -6.17 18.29 12.39
C PHE A 237 -6.77 18.26 10.97
N TRP A 238 -7.60 19.25 10.61
CA TRP A 238 -8.16 19.35 9.26
C TRP A 238 -7.08 19.56 8.18
N GLY A 239 -5.96 20.20 8.55
CA GLY A 239 -4.77 20.27 7.70
C GLY A 239 -4.15 18.90 7.42
N ILE A 240 -3.98 18.05 8.45
CA ILE A 240 -3.50 16.67 8.30
C ILE A 240 -4.46 15.85 7.41
N VAL A 241 -5.77 15.97 7.65
CA VAL A 241 -6.79 15.29 6.84
C VAL A 241 -6.67 15.70 5.37
N ALA A 242 -6.69 17.00 5.08
CA ALA A 242 -6.57 17.51 3.71
C ALA A 242 -5.26 17.04 3.05
N PHE A 243 -4.15 17.10 3.79
CA PHE A 243 -2.86 16.63 3.30
C PHE A 243 -2.87 15.14 2.97
N THR A 244 -3.46 14.31 3.85
CA THR A 244 -3.55 12.86 3.68
C THR A 244 -4.35 12.51 2.44
N VAL A 245 -5.51 13.17 2.24
CA VAL A 245 -6.37 12.97 1.06
C VAL A 245 -5.64 13.34 -0.23
N LEU A 246 -4.95 14.49 -0.26
CA LEU A 246 -4.20 14.92 -1.44
C LEU A 246 -3.00 14.02 -1.75
N SER A 247 -2.27 13.58 -0.71
CA SER A 247 -1.18 12.62 -0.83
C SER A 247 -1.67 11.27 -1.36
N SER A 248 -2.78 10.76 -0.81
CA SER A 248 -3.42 9.52 -1.22
C SER A 248 -3.89 9.57 -2.67
N PHE A 249 -4.54 10.67 -3.08
CA PHE A 249 -4.92 10.90 -4.47
C PHE A 249 -3.73 10.77 -5.43
N SER A 250 -2.58 11.37 -5.09
CA SER A 250 -1.37 11.25 -5.93
C SER A 250 -0.87 9.81 -6.04
N SER A 251 -1.00 9.02 -4.96
CA SER A 251 -0.68 7.60 -4.95
C SER A 251 -1.62 6.79 -5.86
N THR A 252 -2.92 7.12 -5.84
CA THR A 252 -3.93 6.52 -6.71
C THR A 252 -3.67 6.82 -8.18
N VAL A 253 -3.35 8.07 -8.54
CA VAL A 253 -3.00 8.44 -9.92
C VAL A 253 -1.78 7.64 -10.40
N GLN A 254 -0.78 7.48 -9.54
CA GLN A 254 0.39 6.67 -9.86
C GLN A 254 0.01 5.19 -10.06
N PHE A 255 -0.73 4.59 -9.13
CA PHE A 255 -1.14 3.18 -9.24
C PHE A 255 -1.96 2.92 -10.52
N VAL A 256 -3.00 3.73 -10.77
CA VAL A 256 -3.85 3.58 -11.97
C VAL A 256 -3.05 3.78 -13.26
N GLY A 257 -2.14 4.75 -13.30
CA GLY A 257 -1.33 5.02 -14.48
C GLY A 257 -0.39 3.87 -14.87
N VAL A 258 0.23 3.20 -13.88
CA VAL A 258 1.09 2.04 -14.15
C VAL A 258 0.28 0.80 -14.52
N SER A 259 -0.85 0.56 -13.85
CA SER A 259 -1.72 -0.58 -14.14
C SER A 259 -2.32 -0.45 -15.55
N ALA A 260 -2.77 0.74 -15.94
CA ALA A 260 -3.23 1.01 -17.30
C ALA A 260 -2.13 0.76 -18.35
N PHE A 261 -0.87 1.04 -18.03
CA PHE A 261 0.26 0.70 -18.91
C PHE A 261 0.44 -0.81 -19.01
N HIS A 262 0.43 -1.55 -17.90
CA HIS A 262 0.55 -3.02 -17.87
C HIS A 262 -0.51 -3.70 -18.73
N THR A 263 -1.78 -3.30 -18.58
CA THR A 263 -2.89 -3.85 -19.37
C THR A 263 -2.70 -3.58 -20.87
N GLN A 264 -2.14 -2.44 -21.27
CA GLN A 264 -1.94 -2.10 -22.68
C GLN A 264 -0.76 -2.83 -23.36
N ILE A 265 0.29 -3.17 -22.60
CA ILE A 265 1.49 -3.83 -23.14
C ILE A 265 1.42 -5.36 -23.08
N SER A 266 0.56 -5.91 -22.21
CA SER A 266 0.43 -7.35 -22.05
C SER A 266 -0.20 -7.99 -23.29
N ASP A 267 0.37 -9.13 -23.71
CA ASP A 267 -0.12 -9.88 -24.86
C ASP A 267 -1.49 -10.51 -24.53
N PRO A 268 -2.55 -10.31 -25.33
CA PRO A 268 -3.84 -10.96 -25.10
C PRO A 268 -3.78 -12.49 -24.93
N LEU A 269 -2.81 -13.16 -25.57
CA LEU A 269 -2.64 -14.61 -25.53
C LEU A 269 -2.23 -15.15 -24.14
N ILE A 270 -1.46 -14.37 -23.39
CA ILE A 270 -0.98 -14.71 -22.03
C ILE A 270 -1.07 -13.49 -21.11
N GLY A 271 -2.14 -12.71 -21.28
CA GLY A 271 -2.28 -11.39 -20.67
C GLY A 271 -2.28 -11.45 -19.15
N GLY A 272 -2.99 -12.44 -18.58
CA GLY A 272 -3.03 -12.67 -17.14
C GLY A 272 -1.64 -12.94 -16.56
N THR A 273 -0.89 -13.88 -17.13
CA THR A 273 0.45 -14.26 -16.65
C THR A 273 1.46 -13.11 -16.78
N TYR A 274 1.38 -12.34 -17.87
CA TYR A 274 2.26 -11.18 -18.08
C TYR A 274 1.93 -10.04 -17.12
N MET A 275 0.65 -9.66 -16.97
CA MET A 275 0.24 -8.65 -15.98
C MET A 275 0.67 -9.05 -14.57
N THR A 276 0.51 -10.33 -14.22
CA THR A 276 0.94 -10.88 -12.92
C THR A 276 2.42 -10.67 -12.67
N LEU A 277 3.29 -10.97 -13.65
CA LEU A 277 4.73 -10.74 -13.53
C LEU A 277 5.02 -9.26 -13.20
N LEU A 278 4.42 -8.33 -13.96
CA LEU A 278 4.65 -6.90 -13.78
C LEU A 278 4.11 -6.38 -12.45
N ASN A 279 2.92 -6.84 -12.05
CA ASN A 279 2.30 -6.50 -10.77
C ASN A 279 3.11 -7.04 -9.59
N THR A 280 3.61 -8.28 -9.69
CA THR A 280 4.47 -8.89 -8.67
C THR A 280 5.73 -8.07 -8.45
N VAL A 281 6.43 -7.68 -9.52
CA VAL A 281 7.64 -6.87 -9.40
C VAL A 281 7.33 -5.47 -8.84
N SER A 282 6.22 -4.85 -9.26
CA SER A 282 5.75 -3.57 -8.71
C SER A 282 5.40 -3.62 -7.23
N ASN A 283 4.75 -4.69 -6.78
CA ASN A 283 4.40 -4.90 -5.37
C ASN A 283 5.67 -5.17 -4.54
N LEU A 284 6.55 -6.03 -5.04
CA LEU A 284 7.84 -6.30 -4.40
C LEU A 284 8.65 -5.01 -4.20
N GLY A 285 8.64 -4.10 -5.18
CA GLY A 285 9.29 -2.79 -5.10
C GLY A 285 8.87 -1.92 -3.91
N GLY A 286 7.68 -2.12 -3.34
CA GLY A 286 7.23 -1.41 -2.13
C GLY A 286 7.47 -2.20 -0.83
N THR A 287 7.67 -3.51 -0.94
CA THR A 287 7.84 -4.41 0.22
C THR A 287 9.30 -4.56 0.61
N TRP A 288 10.19 -4.84 -0.36
CA TRP A 288 11.60 -5.10 -0.06
C TRP A 288 12.33 -3.92 0.61
N PRO A 289 12.09 -2.63 0.27
CA PRO A 289 12.77 -1.52 0.93
C PRO A 289 12.21 -1.26 2.33
N ARG A 290 11.00 -1.73 2.65
CA ARG A 290 10.30 -1.43 3.91
C ARG A 290 11.09 -1.88 5.13
N TYR A 291 11.64 -3.10 5.08
CA TYR A 291 12.48 -3.62 6.15
C TYR A 291 13.70 -2.72 6.42
N PHE A 292 14.42 -2.34 5.36
CA PHE A 292 15.60 -1.49 5.47
C PHE A 292 15.28 -0.09 5.96
N VAL A 293 14.13 0.47 5.56
CA VAL A 293 13.68 1.79 6.00
C VAL A 293 13.31 1.77 7.48
N LEU A 294 12.50 0.80 7.94
CA LEU A 294 12.13 0.69 9.36
C LEU A 294 13.37 0.48 10.23
N LYS A 295 14.22 -0.49 9.87
CA LYS A 295 15.48 -0.74 10.58
C LYS A 295 16.43 0.45 10.53
N GLY A 296 16.43 1.19 9.42
CA GLY A 296 17.19 2.42 9.28
C GLY A 296 16.71 3.49 10.25
N VAL A 297 15.40 3.64 10.44
CA VAL A 297 14.84 4.58 11.43
C VAL A 297 15.29 4.19 12.82
N ASP A 298 15.22 2.91 13.18
CA ASP A 298 15.68 2.44 14.49
C ASP A 298 17.18 2.70 14.68
N MET A 299 18.01 2.36 13.69
CA MET A 299 19.47 2.54 13.73
C MET A 299 19.89 4.01 13.88
N PHE A 300 19.16 4.95 13.28
CA PHE A 300 19.46 6.38 13.36
C PHE A 300 18.73 7.10 14.51
N SER A 301 17.89 6.40 15.27
CA SER A 301 17.17 6.97 16.40
C SER A 301 17.97 6.81 17.69
N GLU A 302 18.02 7.89 18.47
CA GLU A 302 18.62 7.89 19.80
C GLU A 302 17.53 8.32 20.78
N ALA A 303 17.17 7.43 21.71
CA ALA A 303 16.14 7.65 22.72
C ALA A 303 16.61 7.14 24.08
N THR A 304 16.43 7.95 25.10
CA THR A 304 16.85 7.71 26.48
C THR A 304 15.63 7.60 27.39
N CYS A 305 15.69 6.71 28.38
CA CYS A 305 14.63 6.56 29.38
C CYS A 305 14.94 7.47 30.58
N HIS A 306 14.00 8.34 30.94
CA HIS A 306 14.13 9.21 32.11
C HIS A 306 13.25 8.67 33.23
N VAL A 307 13.85 8.30 34.37
CA VAL A 307 13.12 7.82 35.55
C VAL A 307 13.21 8.88 36.65
N GLU A 308 12.06 9.44 37.05
CA GLU A 308 11.99 10.34 38.20
C GLU A 308 11.81 9.50 39.48
N GLN A 309 12.82 9.52 40.37
CA GLN A 309 12.71 8.96 41.72
C GLN A 309 12.89 10.08 42.75
N GLU A 310 12.07 10.06 43.82
CA GLU A 310 11.94 11.08 44.87
C GLU A 310 13.21 11.95 45.08
N GLY A 311 13.22 13.13 44.44
CA GLY A 311 14.21 14.19 44.69
C GLY A 311 15.50 14.16 43.85
N SER A 312 15.71 13.20 42.96
CA SER A 312 16.84 13.20 42.03
C SER A 312 16.48 12.57 40.68
N GLU A 313 16.61 13.34 39.59
CA GLU A 313 16.55 12.82 38.22
C GLU A 313 17.73 11.87 37.99
N ILE A 314 17.51 10.57 38.18
CA ILE A 314 18.50 9.58 37.76
C ILE A 314 18.28 9.38 36.26
N LEU A 315 19.11 10.04 35.46
CA LEU A 315 19.33 9.72 34.05
C LEU A 315 19.98 8.34 33.96
N MET A 316 19.21 7.28 34.18
CA MET A 316 19.63 5.97 33.70
C MET A 316 19.54 6.03 32.18
N LYS A 317 20.68 6.01 31.48
CA LYS A 317 20.71 5.58 30.08
C LYS A 317 20.20 4.12 30.05
N ALA A 318 18.88 3.92 30.10
CA ALA A 318 18.32 2.62 29.85
C ALA A 318 18.74 2.22 28.44
N THR A 319 19.09 0.95 28.31
CA THR A 319 19.95 0.42 27.25
C THR A 319 19.34 0.52 25.86
N GLU A 320 18.05 0.83 25.71
CA GLU A 320 17.41 1.14 24.42
C GLU A 320 15.96 1.65 24.66
N CYS A 321 15.55 2.82 24.15
CA CYS A 321 14.12 3.19 24.07
C CYS A 321 13.64 3.47 22.63
N VAL A 322 14.24 2.77 21.69
CA VAL A 322 13.89 2.83 20.27
C VAL A 322 12.87 1.73 19.93
N SER A 323 13.12 0.51 20.40
CA SER A 323 12.21 -0.61 20.23
C SER A 323 10.97 -0.51 21.13
N GLU A 324 9.84 -1.05 20.67
CA GLU A 324 8.62 -1.14 21.49
C GLU A 324 8.84 -1.90 22.80
N HIS A 325 9.73 -2.90 22.80
CA HIS A 325 10.15 -3.60 24.01
C HIS A 325 10.88 -2.65 24.97
N GLY A 326 11.85 -1.87 24.48
CA GLY A 326 12.55 -0.87 25.29
C GLY A 326 11.62 0.21 25.86
N LYS A 327 10.65 0.67 25.07
CA LYS A 327 9.59 1.59 25.52
C LYS A 327 8.74 0.97 26.63
N ALA A 328 8.30 -0.28 26.47
CA ALA A 328 7.53 -1.00 27.48
C ALA A 328 8.33 -1.17 28.77
N THR A 329 9.60 -1.59 28.70
CA THR A 329 10.48 -1.74 29.86
C THR A 329 10.71 -0.42 30.59
N CYS A 330 10.92 0.68 29.87
CA CYS A 330 11.05 2.01 30.50
C CYS A 330 9.75 2.42 31.22
N THR A 331 8.60 2.15 30.60
CA THR A 331 7.28 2.44 31.19
C THR A 331 7.03 1.60 32.44
N ASP A 332 7.41 0.32 32.43
CA ASP A 332 7.33 -0.59 33.58
C ASP A 332 8.21 -0.12 34.75
N LEU A 333 9.31 0.59 34.47
CA LEU A 333 10.18 1.23 35.46
C LEU A 333 9.64 2.59 35.96
N GLY A 334 8.45 3.01 35.51
CA GLY A 334 7.88 4.33 35.83
C GLY A 334 8.58 5.49 35.12
N GLY A 335 9.40 5.21 34.11
CA GLY A 335 10.11 6.22 33.33
C GLY A 335 9.33 6.71 32.11
N THR A 336 9.79 7.83 31.56
CA THR A 336 9.31 8.38 30.29
C THR A 336 10.43 8.32 29.25
N CYS A 337 10.12 7.86 28.04
CA CYS A 337 11.10 7.86 26.97
C CYS A 337 11.14 9.19 26.25
N VAL A 338 12.34 9.76 26.19
CA VAL A 338 12.63 11.01 25.49
C VAL A 338 13.46 10.69 24.26
N THR A 339 12.91 10.96 23.08
CA THR A 339 13.63 10.82 21.81
C THR A 339 14.49 12.07 21.60
N GLU A 340 15.79 11.95 21.76
CA GLU A 340 16.75 13.04 21.52
C GLU A 340 16.99 13.25 20.02
N ARG A 341 17.07 12.14 19.27
CA ARG A 341 17.26 12.14 17.82
C ARG A 341 16.28 11.17 17.17
N ASP A 342 15.44 11.68 16.29
CA ASP A 342 14.51 10.84 15.53
C ASP A 342 15.11 10.48 14.16
N GLY A 343 15.43 9.20 13.98
CA GLY A 343 15.97 8.66 12.72
C GLY A 343 15.02 8.80 11.54
N TYR A 344 13.72 9.02 11.77
CA TYR A 344 12.71 9.27 10.74
C TYR A 344 13.11 10.40 9.78
N TYR A 345 13.63 11.51 10.29
CA TYR A 345 14.00 12.66 9.46
C TYR A 345 15.17 12.34 8.53
N ILE A 346 16.19 11.65 9.05
CA ILE A 346 17.40 11.27 8.30
C ILE A 346 17.02 10.29 7.19
N VAL A 347 16.28 9.23 7.55
CA VAL A 347 15.86 8.21 6.59
C VAL A 347 14.92 8.79 5.55
N SER A 348 14.05 9.73 5.92
CA SER A 348 13.15 10.39 4.97
C SER A 348 13.92 11.25 3.96
N TRP A 349 14.92 12.03 4.40
CA TRP A 349 15.79 12.77 3.48
C TRP A 349 16.57 11.86 2.54
N ILE A 350 17.10 10.74 3.04
CA ILE A 350 17.78 9.73 2.22
C ILE A 350 16.82 9.15 1.18
N CYS A 351 15.62 8.74 1.58
CA CYS A 351 14.61 8.21 0.67
C CYS A 351 14.25 9.22 -0.42
N ILE A 352 13.89 10.45 -0.05
CA ILE A 352 13.50 11.49 -1.00
C ILE A 352 14.64 11.82 -1.97
N GLY A 353 15.86 11.98 -1.46
CA GLY A 353 17.05 12.29 -2.28
C GLY A 353 17.38 11.17 -3.26
N LEU A 354 17.36 9.91 -2.82
CA LEU A 354 17.54 8.74 -3.68
C LEU A 354 16.40 8.64 -4.71
N GLY A 355 15.15 8.82 -4.28
CA GLY A 355 13.98 8.80 -5.15
C GLY A 355 14.02 9.86 -6.25
N ALA A 356 14.38 11.09 -5.91
CA ALA A 356 14.55 12.19 -6.88
C ALA A 356 15.69 11.91 -7.86
N SER A 357 16.82 11.39 -7.36
CA SER A 357 17.98 11.03 -8.20
C SER A 357 17.62 9.92 -9.18
N ILE A 358 17.03 8.84 -8.68
CA ILE A 358 16.56 7.70 -9.50
C ILE A 358 15.51 8.17 -10.51
N LEU A 359 14.60 9.08 -10.11
CA LEU A 359 13.60 9.64 -11.00
C LEU A 359 14.24 10.38 -12.19
N VAL A 360 15.14 11.32 -11.91
CA VAL A 360 15.75 12.19 -12.93
C VAL A 360 16.70 11.42 -13.83
N PHE A 361 17.60 10.62 -13.24
CA PHE A 361 18.70 9.99 -13.99
C PHE A 361 18.29 8.67 -14.66
N TYR A 362 17.30 7.96 -14.13
CA TYR A 362 16.97 6.61 -14.62
C TYR A 362 15.51 6.45 -15.05
N ILE A 363 14.55 6.69 -14.15
CA ILE A 363 13.13 6.39 -14.41
C ILE A 363 12.57 7.27 -15.52
N TRP A 364 12.78 8.58 -15.46
CA TRP A 364 12.23 9.52 -16.45
C TRP A 364 12.69 9.24 -17.89
N PRO A 365 14.00 9.13 -18.18
CA PRO A 365 14.45 8.80 -19.54
C PRO A 365 14.00 7.40 -19.97
N THR A 366 14.04 6.41 -19.08
CA THR A 366 13.68 5.03 -19.41
C THR A 366 12.18 4.88 -19.67
N ALA A 367 11.31 5.47 -18.82
CA ALA A 367 9.87 5.48 -19.01
C ALA A 367 9.48 6.16 -20.33
N LYS A 368 10.13 7.28 -20.68
CA LYS A 368 9.93 7.95 -21.97
C LYS A 368 10.31 7.06 -23.16
N ARG A 369 11.40 6.29 -23.05
CA ARG A 369 11.80 5.32 -24.07
C ARG A 369 10.79 4.18 -24.18
N LEU A 370 10.36 3.63 -23.05
CA LEU A 370 9.45 2.47 -23.00
C LEU A 370 8.05 2.81 -23.53
N GLN A 371 7.49 3.97 -23.18
CA GLN A 371 6.16 4.37 -23.69
C GLN A 371 6.15 4.66 -25.21
N ALA A 372 7.31 4.88 -25.82
CA ALA A 372 7.42 5.15 -27.26
C ALA A 372 7.49 3.86 -28.11
N LEU A 373 7.68 2.69 -27.47
CA LEU A 373 7.75 1.41 -28.15
C LEU A 373 6.38 0.99 -28.71
N LYS A 374 6.39 0.36 -29.89
CA LYS A 374 5.17 -0.20 -30.48
C LYS A 374 4.72 -1.42 -29.66
N ARG A 375 3.41 -1.61 -29.51
CA ARG A 375 2.81 -2.73 -28.76
C ARG A 375 3.32 -4.11 -29.23
N SER A 376 3.63 -4.27 -30.52
CA SER A 376 4.19 -5.51 -31.06
C SER A 376 5.56 -5.87 -30.49
N GLN A 377 6.37 -4.88 -30.05
CA GLN A 377 7.70 -5.11 -29.48
C GLN A 377 7.65 -5.62 -28.04
N TRP A 378 6.48 -5.56 -27.40
CA TRP A 378 6.22 -6.12 -26.07
C TRP A 378 5.78 -7.58 -26.12
N ARG A 379 5.54 -8.10 -27.33
CA ARG A 379 5.07 -9.46 -27.59
C ARG A 379 6.20 -10.32 -28.12
N VAL A 380 6.15 -11.61 -27.80
CA VAL A 380 7.07 -12.58 -28.39
C VAL A 380 6.44 -13.04 -29.69
N ASN A 381 7.16 -12.89 -30.82
CA ASN A 381 6.78 -13.55 -32.06
C ASN A 381 7.07 -15.05 -31.90
N THR A 382 6.16 -15.78 -31.27
CA THR A 382 6.08 -17.22 -31.48
C THR A 382 5.62 -17.40 -32.92
N SER A 383 6.53 -17.83 -33.80
CA SER A 383 6.14 -18.56 -35.01
C SER A 383 5.42 -19.82 -34.52
N ILE A 384 4.10 -19.71 -34.36
CA ILE A 384 3.19 -20.84 -34.14
C ILE A 384 2.98 -21.51 -35.49
#